data_AF-A0A972SAF2-F1
#
_entry.id   AF-A0A972SAF2-F1
#
_cell.length_a   1.000
_cell.length_b   1.000
_cell.length_c   1.000
_cell.angle_alpha   90.00
_cell.angle_beta   90.00
_cell.angle_gamma   90.00
#
_symmetry.space_group_name_H-M   'P 1'
#
loop_
_entity.id
_entity.type
_entity.pdbx_description
1 polymer ?
#
loop_
_entity_poly.entity_id
_entity_poly.type
_entity_poly.pdbx_seq_one_letter_code
_entity_poly.pdbx_strand_id
1 'polypeptide(L)'
;YEEALGLYEAVGDRLGRANTLKALGDVWQFRKELDRAIEAYEEALGLYEAVGDRLGRANTLAAQGRLALVQGHREKADDLLAQAVALHTAIGSLYGVATDYYNYALVLQKVGDEAAARTYFLEAAQLYERIGLQKHARDARQQAEEIG
;
A
#
# COMPACT_ATOMS: atom_id res chain seq x y z
N TYR A 1 32.65 11.39 13.67
CA TYR A 1 31.92 10.24 14.22
C TYR A 1 30.70 10.67 15.02
N GLU A 2 30.79 11.68 15.89
CA GLU A 2 29.64 12.21 16.65
C GLU A 2 28.54 12.85 15.76
N GLU A 3 28.93 13.58 14.71
CA GLU A 3 27.96 14.16 13.76
C GLU A 3 27.23 13.08 12.93
N ALA A 4 27.94 12.01 12.55
CA ALA A 4 27.33 10.85 11.90
C ALA A 4 26.43 10.06 12.86
N LEU A 5 26.82 9.92 14.13
CA LEU A 5 25.99 9.26 15.15
C LEU A 5 24.70 10.04 15.41
N GLY A 6 24.76 11.36 15.56
CA GLY A 6 23.57 12.20 15.74
C GLY A 6 22.64 12.18 14.51
N LEU A 7 23.20 12.05 13.31
CA LEU A 7 22.42 11.81 12.09
C LEU A 7 21.78 10.42 12.08
N TYR A 8 22.48 9.36 12.48
CA TYR A 8 21.90 8.02 12.57
C TYR A 8 20.83 7.92 13.66
N GLU A 9 21.00 8.58 14.81
CA GLU A 9 19.99 8.71 15.87
C GLU A 9 18.75 9.48 15.38
N ALA A 10 18.95 10.63 14.72
CA ALA A 10 17.84 11.43 14.21
C ALA A 10 17.10 10.76 13.04
N VAL A 11 17.80 10.06 12.15
CA VAL A 11 17.20 9.27 11.07
C VAL A 11 16.45 8.06 11.63
N GLY A 12 17.04 7.37 12.61
CA GLY A 12 16.41 6.22 13.28
C GLY A 12 15.14 6.60 14.04
N ASP A 13 15.14 7.72 14.74
CA ASP A 13 13.95 8.25 15.43
C ASP A 13 12.85 8.66 14.44
N ARG A 14 13.21 9.34 13.34
CA ARG A 14 12.24 9.73 12.31
C ARG A 14 11.63 8.53 11.57
N LEU A 15 12.46 7.54 11.18
CA LEU A 15 11.96 6.33 10.54
C LEU A 15 11.11 5.49 11.49
N GLY A 16 11.53 5.36 12.75
CA GLY A 16 10.76 4.70 13.81
C GLY A 16 9.40 5.36 14.04
N ARG A 17 9.37 6.69 14.10
CA ARG A 17 8.14 7.48 14.20
C ARG A 17 7.24 7.30 12.97
N ALA A 18 7.79 7.34 11.76
CA ALA A 18 7.04 7.10 10.52
C ALA A 18 6.36 5.72 10.52
N ASN A 19 7.11 4.68 10.87
CA ASN A 19 6.58 3.31 11.00
C ASN A 19 5.46 3.22 12.04
N THR A 20 5.62 3.90 13.17
CA THR A 20 4.62 3.92 14.24
C THR A 20 3.34 4.62 13.81
N LEU A 21 3.45 5.77 13.12
CA LEU A 21 2.31 6.50 12.59
C LEU A 21 1.57 5.71 11.51
N LYS A 22 2.30 5.06 10.60
CA LYS A 22 1.72 4.15 9.61
C LYS A 22 0.94 3.02 10.29
N ALA A 23 1.50 2.40 11.33
CA ALA A 23 0.82 1.36 12.08
C ALA A 23 -0.42 1.87 12.83
N LEU A 24 -0.37 3.09 13.40
CA LEU A 24 -1.55 3.73 14.00
C LEU A 24 -2.64 3.99 12.94
N GLY A 25 -2.25 4.41 11.74
CA GLY A 25 -3.15 4.53 10.60
C GLY A 25 -3.88 3.22 10.29
N ASP A 26 -3.15 2.09 10.25
CA ASP A 26 -3.75 0.77 10.04
C ASP A 26 -4.75 0.41 11.15
N VAL A 27 -4.40 0.71 12.41
CA VAL A 27 -5.27 0.46 13.58
C VAL A 27 -6.54 1.30 13.52
N TRP A 28 -6.44 2.59 13.19
CA TRP A 28 -7.59 3.47 13.04
C TRP A 28 -8.47 3.05 11.86
N GLN A 29 -7.87 2.64 10.75
CA GLN A 29 -8.60 2.06 9.62
C GLN A 29 -9.39 0.82 10.04
N PHE A 30 -8.76 -0.12 10.77
CA PHE A 30 -9.43 -1.31 11.28
C PHE A 30 -10.62 -0.98 12.20
N ARG A 31 -10.48 0.10 12.98
CA ARG A 31 -11.54 0.64 13.85
C ARG A 31 -12.58 1.50 13.11
N LYS A 32 -12.45 1.67 11.79
CA LYS A 32 -13.28 2.55 10.95
C LYS A 32 -13.21 4.04 11.33
N GLU A 33 -12.15 4.45 12.02
CA GLU A 33 -11.83 5.85 12.34
C GLU A 33 -11.04 6.46 11.18
N LEU A 34 -11.71 6.68 10.04
CA LEU A 34 -11.06 6.94 8.75
C LEU A 34 -10.26 8.24 8.71
N ASP A 35 -10.78 9.33 9.29
CA ASP A 35 -10.11 10.63 9.28
C ASP A 35 -8.78 10.57 10.05
N ARG A 36 -8.78 9.92 11.23
CA ARG A 36 -7.56 9.71 12.02
C ARG A 36 -6.56 8.85 11.28
N ALA A 37 -7.04 7.82 10.55
CA ALA A 37 -6.17 6.99 9.73
C ALA A 37 -5.46 7.82 8.66
N ILE A 38 -6.20 8.71 7.98
CA ILE A 38 -5.64 9.62 6.97
C ILE A 38 -4.58 10.53 7.59
N GLU A 39 -4.89 11.18 8.71
CA GLU A 39 -3.94 12.06 9.41
C GLU A 39 -2.63 11.34 9.77
N ALA A 40 -2.72 10.11 10.31
CA ALA A 40 -1.54 9.29 10.61
C ALA A 40 -0.71 8.99 9.37
N TYR A 41 -1.37 8.59 8.28
CA TYR A 41 -0.71 8.24 7.04
C TYR A 41 -0.03 9.46 6.39
N GLU A 42 -0.66 10.64 6.44
CA GLU A 42 -0.08 11.88 5.92
C GLU A 42 1.16 12.29 6.71
N GLU A 43 1.12 12.20 8.04
CA GLU A 43 2.30 12.48 8.88
C GLU A 43 3.42 11.46 8.62
N ALA A 44 3.08 10.17 8.50
CA ALA A 44 4.03 9.12 8.14
C ALA A 44 4.69 9.37 6.78
N LEU A 45 3.90 9.78 5.76
CA LEU A 45 4.41 10.09 4.42
C LEU A 45 5.44 11.22 4.43
N GLY A 46 5.16 12.30 5.16
CA GLY A 46 6.11 13.40 5.30
C GLY A 46 7.43 12.96 5.93
N LEU A 47 7.38 12.09 6.94
CA LEU A 47 8.57 11.54 7.56
C LEU A 47 9.33 10.57 6.66
N TYR A 48 8.64 9.64 5.98
CA TYR A 48 9.27 8.74 5.03
C TYR A 48 9.92 9.48 3.86
N GLU A 49 9.30 10.56 3.38
CA GLU A 49 9.91 11.46 2.40
C GLU A 49 11.17 12.14 2.95
N ALA A 50 11.11 12.69 4.16
CA ALA A 50 12.24 13.37 4.78
C ALA A 50 13.45 12.45 5.01
N VAL A 51 13.23 11.15 5.25
CA VAL A 51 14.31 10.16 5.42
C VAL A 51 14.64 9.38 4.15
N GLY A 52 13.94 9.64 3.04
CA GLY A 52 14.16 8.96 1.76
C GLY A 52 13.70 7.50 1.71
N ASP A 53 12.84 7.05 2.63
CA ASP A 53 12.32 5.69 2.65
C ASP A 53 11.18 5.51 1.65
N ARG A 54 11.55 5.12 0.43
CA ARG A 54 10.60 4.89 -0.67
C ARG A 54 9.67 3.71 -0.44
N LEU A 55 10.09 2.69 0.32
CA LEU A 55 9.28 1.52 0.62
C LEU A 55 8.17 1.90 1.61
N GLY A 56 8.51 2.61 2.68
CA GLY A 56 7.54 3.17 3.62
C GLY A 56 6.51 4.07 2.95
N ARG A 57 6.96 4.95 2.03
CA ARG A 57 6.07 5.78 1.21
C ARG A 57 5.11 4.96 0.36
N ALA A 58 5.61 3.99 -0.41
CA ALA A 58 4.80 3.17 -1.30
C ALA A 58 3.69 2.42 -0.52
N ASN A 59 4.07 1.77 0.58
CA ASN A 59 3.14 1.05 1.45
C ASN A 59 2.05 1.96 2.03
N THR A 60 2.41 3.19 2.40
CA THR A 60 1.47 4.16 2.99
C THR A 60 0.51 4.72 1.95
N LEU A 61 0.99 5.04 0.74
CA LEU A 61 0.15 5.46 -0.39
C LEU A 61 -0.85 4.37 -0.78
N ALA A 62 -0.41 3.11 -0.85
CA ALA A 62 -1.30 1.98 -1.13
C ALA A 62 -2.40 1.83 -0.06
N ALA A 63 -2.06 2.07 1.22
CA ALA A 63 -3.04 2.04 2.31
C ALA A 63 -4.07 3.18 2.19
N GLN A 64 -3.62 4.40 1.89
CA GLN A 64 -4.52 5.53 1.64
C GLN A 64 -5.40 5.31 0.41
N GLY A 65 -4.87 4.71 -0.66
CA GLY A 65 -5.65 4.39 -1.87
C GLY A 65 -6.80 3.42 -1.57
N ARG A 66 -6.53 2.37 -0.80
CA ARG A 66 -7.58 1.45 -0.31
C ARG A 66 -8.62 2.16 0.57
N LEU A 67 -8.19 3.11 1.39
CA LEU A 67 -9.10 3.88 2.22
C LEU A 67 -9.99 4.82 1.39
N ALA A 68 -9.42 5.45 0.35
CA ALA A 68 -10.17 6.28 -0.58
C ALA A 68 -11.28 5.50 -1.30
N LEU A 69 -11.05 4.22 -1.66
CA LEU A 69 -12.12 3.35 -2.19
C LEU A 69 -13.25 3.14 -1.19
N VAL A 70 -12.94 2.88 0.09
CA VAL A 70 -13.95 2.70 1.14
C VAL A 70 -14.79 3.96 1.32
N GLN A 71 -14.20 5.14 1.09
CA GLN A 71 -14.88 6.44 1.12
C GLN A 71 -15.63 6.78 -0.19
N GLY A 72 -15.55 5.95 -1.23
CA GLY A 72 -16.15 6.20 -2.54
C GLY A 72 -15.37 7.16 -3.44
N HIS A 73 -14.15 7.54 -3.06
CA HIS A 73 -13.28 8.45 -3.82
C HIS A 73 -12.42 7.67 -4.84
N ARG A 74 -13.07 7.11 -5.87
CA ARG A 74 -12.44 6.22 -6.87
C ARG A 74 -11.23 6.84 -7.58
N GLU A 75 -11.35 8.07 -8.08
CA GLU A 75 -10.26 8.75 -8.79
C GLU A 75 -9.04 8.95 -7.90
N LYS A 76 -9.23 9.47 -6.68
CA LYS A 76 -8.16 9.61 -5.68
C LYS A 76 -7.51 8.27 -5.34
N ALA A 77 -8.31 7.20 -5.26
CA ALA A 77 -7.81 5.87 -4.96
C ALA A 77 -6.89 5.33 -6.07
N ASP A 78 -7.28 5.52 -7.34
CA ASP A 78 -6.49 5.10 -8.50
C ASP A 78 -5.18 5.90 -8.59
N ASP A 79 -5.22 7.21 -8.33
CA ASP A 79 -4.02 8.06 -8.28
C ASP A 79 -3.03 7.63 -7.19
N LEU A 80 -3.54 7.29 -6.00
CA LEU A 80 -2.72 6.82 -4.88
C LEU A 80 -2.12 5.45 -5.16
N LEU A 81 -2.89 4.54 -5.77
CA LEU A 81 -2.38 3.24 -6.22
C LEU A 81 -1.29 3.41 -7.27
N ALA A 82 -1.49 4.28 -8.27
CA ALA A 82 -0.49 4.53 -9.32
C ALA A 82 0.83 5.05 -8.74
N GLN A 83 0.77 5.96 -7.75
CA GLN A 83 1.96 6.44 -7.06
C GLN A 83 2.68 5.34 -6.26
N ALA A 84 1.93 4.49 -5.55
CA ALA A 84 2.50 3.35 -4.82
C ALA A 84 3.19 2.36 -5.76
N VAL A 85 2.53 1.99 -6.86
CA VAL A 85 3.05 1.09 -7.90
C VAL A 85 4.31 1.67 -8.55
N ALA A 86 4.31 2.97 -8.85
CA ALA A 86 5.47 3.66 -9.41
C ALA A 86 6.68 3.57 -8.45
N LEU A 87 6.48 3.82 -7.15
CA LEU A 87 7.54 3.72 -6.15
C LEU A 87 8.03 2.29 -5.95
N HIS A 88 7.14 1.31 -5.82
CA HIS A 88 7.51 -0.10 -5.71
C HIS A 88 8.29 -0.57 -6.94
N THR A 89 7.88 -0.16 -8.14
CA THR A 89 8.59 -0.44 -9.39
C THR A 89 9.98 0.21 -9.40
N ALA A 90 10.08 1.49 -8.99
CA ALA A 90 11.35 2.22 -8.97
C ALA A 90 12.38 1.63 -8.01
N ILE A 91 11.95 0.93 -6.95
CA ILE A 91 12.84 0.20 -6.04
C ILE A 91 12.99 -1.29 -6.40
N GLY A 92 12.42 -1.74 -7.53
CA GLY A 92 12.50 -3.13 -7.99
C GLY A 92 11.62 -4.13 -7.25
N SER A 93 10.66 -3.66 -6.44
CA SER A 93 9.76 -4.51 -5.66
C SER A 93 8.53 -4.94 -6.47
N LEU A 94 8.72 -5.95 -7.35
CA LEU A 94 7.58 -6.58 -8.05
C LEU A 94 6.60 -7.25 -7.09
N TYR A 95 7.08 -7.74 -5.95
CA TYR A 95 6.22 -8.25 -4.87
C TYR A 95 5.31 -7.16 -4.30
N GLY A 96 5.86 -5.95 -4.09
CA GLY A 96 5.08 -4.79 -3.65
C GLY A 96 3.96 -4.44 -4.63
N VAL A 97 4.28 -4.36 -5.93
CA VAL A 97 3.28 -4.09 -6.98
C VAL A 97 2.18 -5.15 -7.00
N ALA A 98 2.53 -6.44 -6.93
CA ALA A 98 1.56 -7.53 -6.89
C ALA A 98 0.63 -7.44 -5.66
N THR A 99 1.20 -7.08 -4.51
CA THR A 99 0.47 -6.93 -3.26
C THR A 99 -0.44 -5.70 -3.27
N ASP A 100 -0.01 -4.59 -3.88
CA ASP A 100 -0.82 -3.39 -4.06
C ASP A 100 -2.07 -3.72 -4.88
N TYR A 101 -1.92 -4.37 -6.04
CA TYR A 101 -3.04 -4.80 -6.88
C TYR A 101 -3.96 -5.78 -6.17
N TYR A 102 -3.41 -6.81 -5.50
CA TYR A 102 -4.21 -7.79 -4.80
C TYR A 102 -5.06 -7.17 -3.68
N ASN A 103 -4.46 -6.32 -2.85
CA ASN A 103 -5.17 -5.68 -1.75
C ASN A 103 -6.18 -4.62 -2.24
N TYR A 104 -5.88 -3.94 -3.36
CA TYR A 104 -6.82 -3.03 -3.99
C TYR A 104 -8.04 -3.77 -4.56
N ALA A 105 -7.81 -4.91 -5.22
CA ALA A 105 -8.86 -5.79 -5.72
C ALA A 105 -9.79 -6.29 -4.61
N LEU A 106 -9.24 -6.69 -3.45
CA LEU A 106 -10.04 -7.09 -2.28
C LEU A 106 -10.98 -5.98 -1.79
N VAL A 107 -10.56 -4.71 -1.88
CA VAL A 107 -11.41 -3.59 -1.48
C VAL A 107 -12.45 -3.30 -2.56
N LEU A 108 -12.08 -3.35 -3.83
CA LEU A 108 -13.01 -3.19 -4.96
C LEU A 108 -14.15 -4.19 -4.89
N GLN A 109 -13.84 -5.47 -4.65
CA GLN A 109 -14.83 -6.51 -4.44
C GLN A 109 -15.79 -6.15 -3.28
N LYS A 110 -15.25 -5.69 -2.15
CA LYS A 110 -16.06 -5.30 -0.98
C LYS A 110 -16.96 -4.09 -1.24
N VAL A 111 -16.57 -3.17 -2.10
CA VAL A 111 -17.38 -2.00 -2.48
C VAL A 111 -18.27 -2.27 -3.70
N GLY A 112 -18.26 -3.50 -4.25
CA GLY A 112 -19.14 -3.94 -5.33
C GLY A 112 -18.62 -3.67 -6.75
N ASP A 113 -17.37 -3.23 -6.91
CA ASP A 113 -16.75 -3.08 -8.24
C ASP A 113 -16.04 -4.38 -8.65
N GLU A 114 -16.87 -5.38 -8.94
CA GLU A 114 -16.46 -6.75 -9.26
C GLU A 114 -15.62 -6.83 -10.54
N ALA A 115 -15.98 -6.05 -11.56
CA ALA A 115 -15.24 -6.02 -12.83
C ALA A 115 -13.81 -5.49 -12.65
N ALA A 116 -13.64 -4.39 -11.91
CA ALA A 116 -12.31 -3.86 -11.61
C ALA A 116 -11.55 -4.80 -10.67
N ALA A 117 -12.20 -5.34 -9.64
CA ALA A 117 -11.59 -6.30 -8.71
C ALA A 117 -11.00 -7.49 -9.46
N ARG A 118 -11.78 -8.11 -10.36
CA ARG A 118 -11.33 -9.23 -11.19
C ARG A 118 -10.09 -8.87 -12.01
N THR A 119 -10.07 -7.66 -12.59
CA THR A 119 -8.92 -7.19 -13.38
C THR A 119 -7.67 -7.11 -12.52
N TYR A 120 -7.72 -6.45 -11.37
CA TYR A 120 -6.57 -6.30 -10.49
C TYR A 120 -6.11 -7.63 -9.86
N PHE A 121 -7.01 -8.57 -9.59
CA PHE A 121 -6.62 -9.91 -9.15
C PHE A 121 -5.80 -10.66 -10.22
N LEU A 122 -6.20 -10.56 -11.49
CA LEU A 122 -5.46 -11.19 -12.59
C LEU A 122 -4.09 -10.54 -12.81
N GLU A 123 -4.00 -9.21 -12.73
CA GLU A 123 -2.73 -8.48 -12.78
C GLU A 123 -1.80 -8.89 -11.63
N ALA A 124 -2.32 -8.98 -10.40
CA ALA A 124 -1.57 -9.47 -9.25
C ALA A 124 -1.07 -10.91 -9.47
N ALA A 125 -1.93 -11.80 -10.01
CA ALA A 125 -1.58 -13.19 -10.27
C ALA A 125 -0.41 -13.32 -11.27
N GLN A 126 -0.44 -12.55 -12.36
CA GLN A 126 0.64 -12.53 -13.36
C GLN A 126 1.97 -12.10 -12.73
N LEU A 127 1.95 -11.08 -11.88
CA LEU A 127 3.15 -10.60 -11.19
C LEU A 127 3.68 -11.63 -10.19
N TYR A 128 2.80 -12.24 -9.38
CA TYR A 128 3.20 -13.30 -8.45
C TYR A 128 3.82 -14.49 -9.18
N GLU A 129 3.26 -14.91 -10.32
CA GLU A 129 3.81 -15.99 -11.14
C GLU A 129 5.19 -15.63 -11.69
N ARG A 130 5.37 -14.40 -12.19
CA ARG A 130 6.65 -13.91 -12.71
C ARG A 130 7.77 -13.94 -11.66
N ILE A 131 7.45 -13.75 -10.38
CA ILE A 131 8.41 -13.81 -9.26
C ILE A 131 8.43 -15.17 -8.56
N GLY A 132 7.79 -16.20 -9.12
CA GLY A 132 7.82 -17.57 -8.61
C GLY A 132 6.90 -17.87 -7.42
N LEU A 133 6.01 -16.96 -7.04
CA LEU A 133 5.05 -17.11 -5.95
C LEU A 133 3.76 -17.80 -6.40
N GLN A 134 3.88 -19.06 -6.84
CA GLN A 134 2.78 -19.83 -7.45
C GLN A 134 1.55 -20.00 -6.55
N LYS A 135 1.72 -20.07 -5.23
CA LYS A 135 0.59 -20.11 -4.30
C LYS A 135 -0.23 -18.82 -4.35
N HIS A 136 0.42 -17.66 -4.21
CA HIS A 136 -0.23 -16.35 -4.30
C HIS A 136 -0.89 -16.13 -5.66
N ALA A 137 -0.24 -16.55 -6.74
CA ALA A 137 -0.82 -16.47 -8.08
C ALA A 137 -2.12 -17.28 -8.23
N ARG A 138 -2.15 -18.51 -7.69
CA ARG A 138 -3.37 -19.34 -7.69
C ARG A 138 -4.46 -18.74 -6.81
N ASP A 139 -4.13 -18.28 -5.61
CA ASP A 139 -5.09 -17.65 -4.70
C ASP A 139 -5.73 -16.41 -5.36
N ALA A 140 -4.94 -15.57 -6.02
CA ALA A 140 -5.43 -14.41 -6.76
C ALA A 140 -6.32 -14.78 -7.96
N ARG A 141 -5.97 -15.82 -8.74
CA ARG A 141 -6.83 -16.31 -9.83
C ARG A 141 -8.14 -16.86 -9.30
N GLN A 142 -8.11 -17.60 -8.19
CA GLN A 142 -9.31 -18.12 -7.55
C GLN A 142 -10.25 -16.98 -7.13
N GLN A 143 -9.73 -15.92 -6.50
CA GLN A 143 -10.53 -14.73 -6.18
C GLN A 143 -11.15 -14.10 -7.44
N ALA A 144 -10.41 -14.03 -8.55
CA ALA A 144 -10.92 -13.52 -9.82
C ALA A 144 -12.01 -14.40 -10.45
N GLU A 145 -11.98 -15.71 -10.22
CA GLU A 145 -12.99 -16.68 -10.69
C GLU A 145 -14.26 -16.64 -9.84
N GLU A 146 -14.14 -16.43 -8.53
CA GLU A 146 -15.28 -16.33 -7.59
C GLU A 146 -16.14 -15.08 -7.79
N ILE A 147 -15.66 -14.10 -8.56
CA ILE A 147 -16.33 -12.82 -8.85
C ILE A 147 -17.18 -12.87 -10.15
N GLY A 148 -17.26 -14.02 -10.83
CA GLY A 148 -18.04 -14.21 -12.07
C GLY A 148 -19.36 -14.96 -11.88
#